data_AF-A0A946U8L4-F1
#
_entry.id   AF-A0A946U8L4-F1
#
_cell.length_a   1.000
_cell.length_b   1.000
_cell.length_c   1.000
_cell.angle_alpha   90.00
_cell.angle_beta   90.00
_cell.angle_gamma   90.00
#
_symmetry.space_group_name_H-M   'P 1'
#
loop_
_entity.id
_entity.type
_entity.pdbx_description
1 polymer ?
#
loop_
_entity_poly.entity_id
_entity_poly.type
_entity_poly.pdbx_seq_one_letter_code
_entity_poly.pdbx_strand_id
1 'polypeptide(L)'
;VLVGLSTGWKPFAGKMPAELHAHEVPLSMRIGPVTLGLGCLVLAFFCGPIGHALVEPAASSIAGEHVHVHLHLWAGFNKYLVISFITLGLGLVCYLARSLFLKTAARLGVLARIGPEAVYQLIYASVLKFAGWQTRALQTGILRDYIRVTVLTAVALVGAAFYRAGGFQQWENLSPISLRIALVAVLMILAALATVHSKSRLQSILAMGVVGYSMAMLFTFFGAPDLAMTQLVIETLTVILMALAFYHLPAFRHSSSVRSRLLDGTIAIGVGVAVTLLVLAALHVQTPTPVSDYYLDHSYDMAHGRNVVNVILVDFRALDTLGEITVLAIAALGAFALLKLRSGKEEGAP
;
A
#
# COMPACT_ATOMS: atom_id res chain seq x y z
N VAL A 1 -35.36 -29.59 -28.22
CA VAL A 1 -35.59 -30.98 -28.68
C VAL A 1 -34.43 -31.90 -28.37
N LEU A 2 -33.21 -31.65 -28.88
CA LEU A 2 -32.03 -32.47 -28.58
C LEU A 2 -31.84 -32.72 -27.07
N VAL A 3 -31.79 -31.65 -26.27
CA VAL A 3 -31.67 -31.75 -24.80
C VAL A 3 -32.89 -32.46 -24.20
N GLY A 4 -34.10 -32.02 -24.54
CA GLY A 4 -35.34 -32.63 -24.02
C GLY A 4 -35.50 -34.13 -24.30
N LEU A 5 -35.13 -34.61 -25.50
CA LEU A 5 -35.10 -36.05 -25.79
C LEU A 5 -33.95 -36.76 -25.07
N SER A 6 -32.81 -36.10 -24.88
CA SER A 6 -31.65 -36.67 -24.19
C SER A 6 -31.82 -36.76 -22.68
N THR A 7 -32.59 -35.87 -22.05
CA THR A 7 -32.84 -35.86 -20.61
C THR A 7 -34.20 -36.44 -20.24
N GLY A 8 -35.22 -36.28 -21.08
CA GLY A 8 -36.60 -36.68 -20.80
C GLY A 8 -37.00 -38.04 -21.37
N TRP A 9 -36.36 -38.52 -22.44
CA TRP A 9 -36.69 -39.81 -23.06
C TRP A 9 -35.56 -40.84 -22.89
N LYS A 10 -34.32 -40.45 -23.20
CA LYS A 10 -33.16 -41.35 -23.19
C LYS A 10 -32.94 -42.08 -21.84
N PRO A 11 -33.08 -41.45 -20.66
CA PRO A 11 -32.87 -42.16 -19.38
C PRO A 11 -33.89 -43.27 -19.13
N PHE A 12 -35.08 -43.16 -19.74
CA PHE A 12 -36.16 -44.13 -19.62
C PHE A 12 -36.20 -45.12 -20.80
N ALA A 13 -35.40 -44.88 -21.85
CA ALA A 13 -35.31 -45.71 -23.03
C ALA A 13 -34.07 -46.61 -22.96
N GLY A 14 -34.26 -47.88 -22.58
CA GLY A 14 -33.19 -48.89 -22.52
C GLY A 14 -33.48 -50.01 -21.53
N LYS A 15 -32.53 -50.93 -21.38
CA LYS A 15 -32.58 -51.95 -20.32
C LYS A 15 -32.03 -51.34 -19.02
N MET A 16 -32.72 -51.58 -17.91
CA MET A 16 -32.26 -51.18 -16.58
C MET A 16 -30.93 -51.89 -16.27
N PRO A 17 -29.87 -51.18 -15.88
CA PRO A 17 -28.61 -51.81 -15.45
C PRO A 17 -28.86 -52.69 -14.23
N ALA A 18 -28.27 -53.88 -14.20
CA ALA A 18 -28.49 -54.88 -13.14
C ALA A 18 -28.04 -54.42 -11.73
N GLU A 19 -27.22 -53.36 -11.65
CA GLU A 19 -26.67 -52.82 -10.40
C GLU A 19 -27.59 -51.81 -9.70
N LEU A 20 -28.65 -51.34 -10.38
CA LEU A 20 -29.54 -50.30 -9.86
C LEU A 20 -30.82 -50.90 -9.26
N HIS A 21 -31.07 -50.60 -7.99
CA HIS A 21 -32.30 -50.95 -7.30
C HIS A 21 -33.32 -49.81 -7.47
N ALA A 22 -34.35 -50.05 -8.27
CA ALA A 22 -35.44 -49.10 -8.45
C ALA A 22 -36.28 -49.04 -7.17
N HIS A 23 -36.56 -47.82 -6.69
CA HIS A 23 -37.43 -47.57 -5.55
C HIS A 23 -38.52 -46.58 -5.97
N GLU A 24 -39.74 -46.78 -5.45
CA GLU A 24 -40.84 -45.85 -5.65
C GLU A 24 -40.55 -44.53 -4.91
N VAL A 25 -40.60 -43.41 -5.64
CA VAL A 25 -40.31 -42.08 -5.10
C VAL A 25 -41.42 -41.65 -4.13
N PRO A 26 -41.12 -41.15 -2.92
CA PRO A 26 -42.14 -40.72 -1.97
C PRO A 26 -43.01 -39.56 -2.51
N LEU A 27 -44.24 -39.46 -2.03
CA LEU A 27 -45.24 -38.53 -2.56
C LEU A 27 -44.80 -37.06 -2.45
N SER A 28 -44.06 -36.70 -1.40
CA SER A 28 -43.51 -35.35 -1.17
C SER A 28 -42.59 -34.87 -2.30
N MET A 29 -41.79 -35.76 -2.89
CA MET A 29 -40.91 -35.44 -4.02
C MET A 29 -41.67 -35.37 -5.36
N ARG A 30 -42.85 -35.98 -5.48
CA ARG A 30 -43.68 -35.95 -6.70
C ARG A 30 -44.52 -34.69 -6.82
N ILE A 31 -44.96 -34.12 -5.70
CA ILE A 31 -45.86 -32.97 -5.69
C ILE A 31 -45.27 -31.81 -6.51
N GLY A 32 -44.01 -31.43 -6.30
CA GLY A 32 -43.37 -30.31 -7.00
C GLY A 32 -43.35 -30.46 -8.54
N PRO A 33 -42.78 -31.54 -9.11
CA PRO A 33 -42.80 -31.76 -10.55
C PRO A 33 -44.21 -31.89 -11.12
N VAL A 34 -45.14 -32.54 -10.40
CA VAL A 34 -46.53 -32.73 -10.86
C VAL A 34 -47.29 -31.40 -10.86
N THR A 35 -47.15 -30.57 -9.83
CA THR A 35 -47.79 -29.24 -9.78
C THR A 35 -47.22 -28.31 -10.84
N LEU A 36 -45.90 -28.33 -11.07
CA LEU A 36 -45.29 -27.56 -12.15
C LEU A 36 -45.75 -28.06 -13.54
N GLY A 37 -45.80 -29.38 -13.74
CA GLY A 37 -46.25 -29.98 -15.00
C GLY A 37 -47.72 -29.69 -15.30
N LEU A 38 -48.61 -29.91 -14.33
CA LEU A 38 -50.04 -29.58 -14.42
C LEU A 38 -50.25 -28.08 -14.56
N GLY A 39 -49.48 -27.27 -13.81
CA GLY A 39 -49.48 -25.81 -13.91
C GLY A 39 -49.16 -25.35 -15.32
N CYS A 40 -48.11 -25.88 -15.95
CA CYS A 40 -47.78 -25.58 -17.35
C CYS A 40 -48.94 -25.89 -18.31
N LEU A 41 -49.63 -27.02 -18.12
CA LEU A 41 -50.80 -27.37 -18.94
C LEU A 41 -51.96 -26.39 -18.72
N VAL A 42 -52.30 -26.08 -17.47
CA VAL A 42 -53.35 -25.11 -17.13
C VAL A 42 -53.03 -23.74 -17.71
N LEU A 43 -51.81 -23.23 -17.50
CA LEU A 43 -51.37 -21.94 -18.03
C LEU A 43 -51.40 -21.91 -19.56
N ALA A 44 -51.10 -23.03 -20.24
CA ALA A 44 -51.23 -23.12 -21.69
C ALA A 44 -52.69 -22.98 -22.15
N PHE A 45 -53.64 -23.67 -21.51
CA PHE A 45 -55.06 -23.55 -21.85
C PHE A 45 -55.62 -22.15 -21.58
N PHE A 46 -55.17 -21.48 -20.51
CA PHE A 46 -55.59 -20.12 -20.16
C PHE A 46 -54.64 -19.01 -20.67
N CYS A 47 -53.86 -19.29 -21.72
CA CYS A 47 -52.81 -18.37 -22.20
C CYS A 47 -53.32 -16.97 -22.61
N GLY A 48 -54.54 -16.85 -23.12
CA GLY A 48 -55.12 -15.55 -23.52
C GLY A 48 -55.34 -14.62 -22.31
N PRO A 49 -56.16 -15.00 -21.33
CA PRO A 49 -56.36 -14.20 -20.10
C PRO A 49 -55.07 -13.90 -19.36
N ILE A 50 -54.15 -14.87 -19.26
CA ILE A 50 -52.85 -14.69 -18.62
C ILE A 50 -51.97 -13.71 -19.40
N GLY A 51 -52.03 -13.78 -20.73
CA GLY A 51 -51.35 -12.85 -21.63
C GLY A 51 -51.73 -11.40 -21.36
N HIS A 52 -53.04 -11.14 -21.30
CA HIS A 52 -53.56 -9.80 -21.02
C HIS A 52 -53.32 -9.35 -19.58
N ALA A 53 -53.48 -10.24 -18.59
CA ALA A 53 -53.41 -9.87 -17.18
C ALA A 53 -51.98 -9.72 -16.63
N LEU A 54 -51.01 -10.49 -17.16
CA LEU A 54 -49.65 -10.54 -16.61
C LEU A 54 -48.58 -10.14 -17.63
N VAL A 55 -48.66 -10.65 -18.87
CA VAL A 55 -47.59 -10.45 -19.87
C VAL A 55 -47.69 -9.06 -20.50
N GLU A 56 -48.89 -8.60 -20.86
CA GLU A 56 -49.14 -7.29 -21.49
C GLU A 56 -48.67 -6.11 -20.62
N PRO A 57 -48.99 -6.04 -19.32
CA PRO A 57 -48.53 -4.94 -18.47
C PRO A 57 -47.01 -5.00 -18.23
N ALA A 58 -46.44 -6.20 -18.06
CA ALA A 58 -45.00 -6.37 -17.86
C ALA A 58 -44.20 -5.97 -19.11
N ALA A 59 -44.65 -6.39 -20.30
CA ALA A 59 -44.04 -6.01 -21.57
C ALA A 59 -44.16 -4.50 -21.82
N SER A 60 -45.35 -3.93 -21.58
CA SER A 60 -45.59 -2.49 -21.75
C SER A 60 -44.73 -1.65 -20.80
N SER A 61 -44.51 -2.12 -19.57
CA SER A 61 -43.64 -1.44 -18.60
C SER A 61 -42.17 -1.47 -18.99
N ILE A 62 -41.67 -2.55 -19.60
CA ILE A 62 -40.27 -2.65 -20.05
C ILE A 62 -40.06 -1.84 -21.34
N ALA A 63 -41.03 -1.89 -22.26
CA ALA A 63 -40.96 -1.20 -23.54
C ALA A 63 -41.21 0.32 -23.43
N GLY A 64 -41.94 0.77 -22.39
CA GLY A 64 -42.32 2.17 -22.22
C GLY A 64 -43.48 2.63 -23.11
N GLU A 65 -44.10 1.72 -23.85
CA GLU A 65 -45.30 1.94 -24.66
C GLU A 65 -46.30 0.79 -24.46
N HIS A 66 -47.57 1.02 -24.80
CA HIS A 66 -48.58 -0.03 -24.73
C HIS A 66 -48.32 -1.09 -25.80
N VAL A 67 -47.89 -2.28 -25.37
CA VAL A 67 -47.64 -3.43 -26.24
C VAL A 67 -48.83 -4.37 -26.16
N HIS A 68 -49.56 -4.54 -27.25
CA HIS A 68 -50.65 -5.52 -27.30
C HIS A 68 -50.11 -6.95 -27.44
N VAL A 69 -50.41 -7.79 -26.46
CA VAL A 69 -50.00 -9.19 -26.44
C VAL A 69 -51.19 -10.09 -26.78
N HIS A 70 -51.16 -10.68 -27.98
CA HIS A 70 -52.16 -11.65 -28.42
C HIS A 70 -51.62 -13.08 -28.29
N LEU A 71 -51.89 -13.70 -27.15
CA LEU A 71 -51.55 -15.10 -26.88
C LEU A 71 -52.75 -16.01 -27.20
N HIS A 72 -52.59 -16.86 -28.21
CA HIS A 72 -53.56 -17.87 -28.58
C HIS A 72 -52.93 -19.26 -28.53
N LEU A 73 -53.65 -20.24 -27.98
CA LEU A 73 -53.21 -21.63 -27.96
C LEU A 73 -53.15 -22.22 -29.39
N TRP A 74 -54.11 -21.83 -30.22
CA TRP A 74 -54.16 -22.19 -31.63
C TRP A 74 -54.48 -20.95 -32.46
N ALA A 75 -53.50 -20.48 -33.23
CA ALA A 75 -53.61 -19.32 -34.11
C ALA A 75 -53.75 -19.71 -35.60
N GLY A 76 -54.11 -20.96 -35.89
CA GLY A 76 -54.20 -21.50 -37.24
C GLY A 76 -52.84 -21.81 -37.89
N PHE A 77 -52.87 -22.08 -39.20
CA PHE A 77 -51.67 -22.38 -39.98
C PHE A 77 -50.93 -21.09 -40.33
N ASN A 78 -49.88 -20.78 -39.59
CA ASN A 78 -49.11 -19.55 -39.75
C ASN A 78 -47.60 -19.83 -39.92
N LYS A 79 -46.84 -18.78 -40.26
CA LYS A 79 -45.38 -18.86 -40.45
C LYS A 79 -44.65 -19.39 -39.21
N TYR A 80 -45.12 -19.05 -38.01
CA TYR A 80 -44.49 -19.46 -36.75
C TYR A 80 -44.66 -20.95 -36.49
N LEU A 81 -45.84 -21.51 -36.78
CA LEU A 81 -46.13 -22.93 -36.69
C LEU A 81 -45.20 -23.74 -37.61
N VAL A 82 -44.99 -23.28 -38.85
CA VAL A 82 -44.06 -23.90 -39.80
C VAL A 82 -42.63 -23.87 -39.26
N ILE A 83 -42.16 -22.73 -38.73
CA ILE A 83 -40.82 -22.60 -38.13
C ILE A 83 -40.69 -23.51 -36.90
N SER A 84 -41.72 -23.65 -36.07
CA SER A 84 -41.72 -24.60 -34.95
C SER A 84 -41.58 -26.04 -35.43
N PHE A 85 -42.32 -26.47 -36.48
CA PHE A 85 -42.15 -27.80 -37.06
C PHE A 85 -40.75 -28.03 -37.63
N ILE A 86 -40.18 -27.04 -38.33
CA ILE A 86 -38.80 -27.10 -38.82
C ILE A 86 -37.82 -27.24 -37.65
N THR A 87 -38.01 -26.46 -36.58
CA THR A 87 -37.15 -26.52 -35.38
C THR A 87 -37.26 -27.86 -34.68
N LEU A 88 -38.47 -28.44 -34.60
CA LEU A 88 -38.69 -29.78 -34.07
C LEU A 88 -37.98 -30.85 -34.91
N GLY A 89 -38.13 -30.78 -36.24
CA GLY A 89 -37.49 -31.67 -37.20
C GLY A 89 -35.96 -31.60 -37.13
N LEU A 90 -35.39 -30.40 -37.21
CA LEU A 90 -33.95 -30.18 -37.06
C LEU A 90 -33.43 -30.70 -35.71
N GLY A 91 -34.18 -30.42 -34.64
CA GLY A 91 -33.85 -30.91 -33.31
C GLY A 91 -33.84 -32.43 -33.19
N LEU A 92 -34.76 -33.12 -33.89
CA LEU A 92 -34.80 -34.58 -33.98
C LEU A 92 -33.62 -35.13 -34.81
N VAL A 93 -33.34 -34.52 -35.95
CA VAL A 93 -32.18 -34.88 -36.79
C VAL A 93 -30.88 -34.75 -35.99
N CYS A 94 -30.70 -33.65 -35.26
CA CYS A 94 -29.57 -33.46 -34.36
C CYS A 94 -29.51 -34.51 -33.25
N TYR A 95 -30.65 -34.95 -32.72
CA TYR A 95 -30.71 -36.02 -31.71
C TYR A 95 -30.28 -37.38 -32.27
N LEU A 96 -30.72 -37.72 -33.47
CA LEU A 96 -30.31 -38.95 -34.15
C LEU A 96 -28.82 -38.91 -34.52
N ALA A 97 -28.33 -37.75 -34.98
CA ALA A 97 -26.92 -37.53 -35.32
C ALA A 97 -26.01 -37.22 -34.11
N ARG A 98 -26.51 -37.30 -32.87
CA ARG A 98 -25.77 -36.87 -31.66
C ARG A 98 -24.41 -37.54 -31.46
N SER A 99 -24.26 -38.79 -31.90
CA SER A 99 -23.01 -39.54 -31.74
C SER A 99 -21.89 -38.96 -32.60
N LEU A 100 -22.23 -38.36 -33.75
CA LEU A 100 -21.31 -37.60 -34.59
C LEU A 100 -20.94 -36.30 -33.88
N PHE A 101 -21.93 -35.51 -33.44
CA PHE A 101 -21.70 -34.24 -32.73
C PHE A 101 -20.84 -34.40 -31.48
N LEU A 102 -21.06 -35.44 -30.67
CA LEU A 102 -20.26 -35.70 -29.47
C LEU A 102 -18.80 -36.05 -29.80
N LYS A 103 -18.56 -36.82 -30.87
CA LYS A 103 -17.19 -37.12 -31.33
C LYS A 103 -16.47 -35.87 -31.83
N THR A 104 -17.17 -35.00 -32.56
CA THR A 104 -16.61 -33.73 -33.03
C THR A 104 -16.40 -32.74 -31.89
N ALA A 105 -17.35 -32.65 -30.95
CA ALA A 105 -17.25 -31.81 -29.76
C ALA A 105 -16.08 -32.24 -28.86
N ALA A 106 -15.82 -33.54 -28.72
CA ALA A 106 -14.65 -34.04 -28.00
C ALA A 106 -13.32 -33.61 -28.66
N ARG A 107 -13.26 -33.57 -30.00
CA ARG A 107 -12.09 -33.02 -30.74
C ARG A 107 -11.96 -31.51 -30.59
N LEU A 108 -13.09 -30.80 -30.50
CA LEU A 108 -13.16 -29.37 -30.23
C LEU A 108 -13.00 -29.05 -28.73
N GLY A 109 -12.79 -30.05 -27.86
CA GLY A 109 -12.59 -29.87 -26.42
C GLY A 109 -11.39 -28.98 -26.06
N VAL A 110 -10.49 -28.72 -27.01
CA VAL A 110 -9.44 -27.71 -26.87
C VAL A 110 -10.02 -26.29 -26.76
N LEU A 111 -11.12 -25.98 -27.46
CA LEU A 111 -11.83 -24.70 -27.31
C LEU A 111 -12.53 -24.59 -25.95
N ALA A 112 -12.94 -25.71 -25.34
CA ALA A 112 -13.51 -25.69 -23.99
C ALA A 112 -12.48 -25.29 -22.91
N ARG A 113 -11.18 -25.37 -23.20
CA ARG A 113 -10.12 -24.79 -22.35
C ARG A 113 -10.08 -23.26 -22.39
N ILE A 114 -10.77 -22.63 -23.35
CA ILE A 114 -10.91 -21.18 -23.51
C ILE A 114 -12.36 -20.79 -23.15
N GLY A 115 -12.83 -21.27 -22.01
CA GLY A 115 -14.14 -20.92 -21.46
C GLY A 115 -14.09 -19.73 -20.48
N PRO A 116 -15.23 -19.13 -20.13
CA PRO A 116 -15.30 -18.06 -19.11
C PRO A 116 -14.67 -18.46 -17.77
N GLU A 117 -14.79 -19.74 -17.39
CA GLU A 117 -14.17 -20.28 -16.18
C GLU A 117 -12.63 -20.23 -16.25
N ALA A 118 -12.04 -20.60 -17.39
CA ALA A 118 -10.59 -20.55 -17.56
C ALA A 118 -10.05 -19.12 -17.51
N VAL A 119 -10.80 -18.16 -18.08
CA VAL A 119 -10.47 -16.73 -17.99
C VAL A 119 -10.54 -16.24 -16.55
N TYR A 120 -11.60 -16.61 -15.81
CA TYR A 120 -11.73 -16.26 -14.40
C TYR A 120 -10.56 -16.79 -13.57
N GLN A 121 -10.21 -18.07 -13.73
CA GLN A 121 -9.08 -18.68 -13.03
C GLN A 121 -7.74 -18.02 -13.37
N LEU A 122 -7.54 -17.65 -14.65
CA LEU A 122 -6.35 -16.93 -15.08
C LEU A 122 -6.25 -15.55 -14.42
N ILE A 123 -7.34 -14.79 -14.39
CA ILE A 123 -7.38 -13.47 -13.75
C ILE A 123 -7.06 -13.62 -12.25
N TYR A 124 -7.75 -14.53 -11.57
CA TYR A 124 -7.55 -14.77 -10.14
C TYR A 124 -6.09 -15.13 -9.82
N ALA A 125 -5.51 -16.09 -10.56
CA ALA A 125 -4.12 -16.48 -10.40
C ALA A 125 -3.14 -15.33 -10.72
N SER A 126 -3.46 -14.51 -11.71
CA SER A 126 -2.63 -13.35 -12.09
C SER A 126 -2.63 -12.27 -11.01
N VAL A 127 -3.79 -12.00 -10.41
CA VAL A 127 -3.93 -11.05 -9.30
C VAL A 127 -3.11 -11.50 -8.10
N LEU A 128 -3.19 -12.79 -7.72
CA LEU A 128 -2.39 -13.32 -6.61
C LEU A 128 -0.88 -13.29 -6.90
N LYS A 129 -0.47 -13.61 -8.13
CA LYS A 129 0.94 -13.52 -8.55
C LYS A 129 1.43 -12.07 -8.51
N PHE A 130 0.61 -11.14 -8.98
CA PHE A 130 0.91 -9.71 -8.94
C PHE A 130 1.04 -9.21 -7.51
N ALA A 131 0.09 -9.54 -6.63
CA ALA A 131 0.15 -9.20 -5.21
C ALA A 131 1.42 -9.78 -4.56
N GLY A 132 1.75 -11.04 -4.81
CA GLY A 132 2.97 -11.66 -4.29
C GLY A 132 4.25 -11.00 -4.83
N TRP A 133 4.27 -10.58 -6.10
CA TRP A 133 5.38 -9.82 -6.68
C TRP A 133 5.51 -8.43 -6.04
N GLN A 134 4.39 -7.71 -5.89
CA GLN A 134 4.35 -6.38 -5.29
C GLN A 134 4.85 -6.43 -3.84
N THR A 135 4.39 -7.39 -3.04
CA THR A 135 4.84 -7.56 -1.66
C THR A 135 6.34 -7.83 -1.59
N ARG A 136 6.89 -8.70 -2.46
CA ARG A 136 8.33 -8.95 -2.48
C ARG A 136 9.15 -7.74 -2.94
N ALA A 137 8.60 -6.91 -3.83
CA ALA A 137 9.25 -5.70 -4.31
C ALA A 137 9.26 -4.60 -3.24
N LEU A 138 8.18 -4.43 -2.48
CA LEU A 138 8.04 -3.37 -1.47
C LEU A 138 8.55 -3.79 -0.10
N GLN A 139 8.32 -5.04 0.32
CA GLN A 139 8.69 -5.57 1.63
C GLN A 139 9.94 -6.43 1.54
N THR A 140 11.10 -5.81 1.29
CA THR A 140 12.37 -6.53 1.18
C THR A 140 12.90 -7.08 2.50
N GLY A 141 12.36 -6.60 3.64
CA GLY A 141 12.81 -6.97 4.99
C GLY A 141 14.13 -6.32 5.41
N ILE A 142 14.74 -5.50 4.55
CA ILE A 142 16.04 -4.87 4.77
C ILE A 142 15.84 -3.38 5.05
N LEU A 143 16.16 -2.94 6.28
CA LEU A 143 16.03 -1.53 6.71
C LEU A 143 16.64 -0.53 5.71
N ARG A 144 17.79 -0.89 5.13
CA ARG A 144 18.51 -0.07 4.14
C ARG A 144 17.63 0.33 2.95
N ASP A 145 16.84 -0.60 2.41
CA ASP A 145 16.04 -0.34 1.22
C ASP A 145 14.85 0.58 1.55
N TYR A 146 14.23 0.41 2.71
CA TYR A 146 13.20 1.32 3.19
C TYR A 146 13.74 2.74 3.39
N ILE A 147 14.92 2.88 4.02
CA ILE A 147 15.58 4.19 4.18
C ILE A 147 15.87 4.82 2.82
N ARG A 148 16.40 4.05 1.85
CA ARG A 148 16.65 4.56 0.49
C ARG A 148 15.39 5.11 -0.15
N VAL A 149 14.28 4.36 -0.11
CA VAL A 149 13.01 4.78 -0.72
C VAL A 149 12.47 6.03 -0.02
N THR A 150 12.46 6.08 1.31
CA THR A 150 11.98 7.24 2.07
C THR A 150 12.80 8.49 1.75
N VAL A 151 14.13 8.36 1.76
CA VAL A 151 15.04 9.48 1.49
C VAL A 151 14.96 9.95 0.03
N LEU A 152 14.91 9.03 -0.93
CA LEU A 152 14.71 9.36 -2.35
C LEU A 152 13.37 10.06 -2.57
N THR A 153 12.31 9.61 -1.90
CA THR A 153 10.99 10.24 -1.97
C THR A 153 11.05 11.66 -1.40
N ALA A 154 11.71 11.87 -0.26
CA ALA A 154 11.89 13.20 0.31
C ALA A 154 12.66 14.13 -0.65
N VAL A 155 13.77 13.68 -1.22
CA VAL A 155 14.54 14.44 -2.23
C VAL A 155 13.69 14.75 -3.45
N ALA A 156 12.90 13.79 -3.95
CA ALA A 156 12.01 14.00 -5.08
C ALA A 156 10.90 15.02 -4.77
N LEU A 157 10.31 14.98 -3.57
CA LEU A 157 9.30 15.96 -3.14
C LEU A 157 9.89 17.36 -3.01
N VAL A 158 11.08 17.49 -2.43
CA VAL A 158 11.81 18.76 -2.37
C VAL A 158 12.08 19.27 -3.78
N GLY A 159 12.62 18.43 -4.67
CA GLY A 159 12.85 18.79 -6.07
C GLY A 159 11.58 19.22 -6.80
N ALA A 160 10.47 18.53 -6.58
CA ALA A 160 9.17 18.89 -7.14
C ALA A 160 8.64 20.22 -6.59
N ALA A 161 8.84 20.50 -5.29
CA ALA A 161 8.48 21.77 -4.68
C ALA A 161 9.29 22.93 -5.28
N PHE A 162 10.62 22.75 -5.43
CA PHE A 162 11.48 23.74 -6.09
C PHE A 162 11.08 23.98 -7.56
N TYR A 163 10.78 22.90 -8.30
CA TYR A 163 10.32 23.01 -9.68
C TYR A 163 9.01 23.81 -9.76
N ARG A 164 8.05 23.55 -8.86
CA ARG A 164 6.78 24.30 -8.79
C ARG A 164 6.95 25.75 -8.36
N ALA A 165 7.93 26.05 -7.51
CA ALA A 165 8.21 27.41 -7.02
C ALA A 165 8.90 28.32 -8.06
N GLY A 166 9.10 27.85 -9.30
CA GLY A 166 9.75 28.62 -10.36
C GLY A 166 11.27 28.43 -10.44
N GLY A 167 11.82 27.40 -9.78
CA GLY A 167 13.23 27.06 -9.82
C GLY A 167 14.08 27.77 -8.76
N PHE A 168 15.39 27.85 -9.02
CA PHE A 168 16.34 28.46 -8.10
C PHE A 168 16.20 29.99 -8.16
N GLN A 169 15.61 30.59 -7.12
CA GLN A 169 15.61 32.04 -6.97
C GLN A 169 17.05 32.56 -6.86
N GLN A 170 17.30 33.78 -7.35
CA GLN A 170 18.59 34.42 -7.23
C GLN A 170 18.85 34.71 -5.74
N TRP A 171 19.87 34.04 -5.18
CA TRP A 171 20.30 34.23 -3.80
C TRP A 171 21.15 35.50 -3.70
N GLU A 172 20.48 36.65 -3.74
CA GLU A 172 21.09 37.95 -3.55
C GLU A 172 21.24 38.22 -2.04
N ASN A 173 22.28 38.95 -1.63
CA ASN A 173 22.56 39.33 -0.23
C ASN A 173 23.06 38.20 0.71
N LEU A 174 23.92 37.29 0.23
CA LEU A 174 24.63 36.37 1.12
C LEU A 174 25.63 37.14 2.00
N SER A 175 25.63 36.84 3.30
CA SER A 175 26.59 37.42 4.25
C SER A 175 28.03 37.01 3.92
N PRO A 176 29.02 37.91 4.02
CA PRO A 176 30.41 37.57 3.77
C PRO A 176 30.90 36.49 4.75
N ILE A 177 31.64 35.52 4.21
CA ILE A 177 32.16 34.40 5.00
C ILE A 177 33.30 34.90 5.89
N SER A 178 33.11 34.85 7.20
CA SER A 178 34.21 35.12 8.13
C SER A 178 35.22 33.97 8.14
N LEU A 179 36.52 34.29 8.24
CA LEU A 179 37.59 33.29 8.25
C LEU A 179 37.40 32.25 9.37
N ARG A 180 36.93 32.69 10.55
CA ARG A 180 36.68 31.79 11.70
C ARG A 180 35.60 30.75 11.38
N ILE A 181 34.49 31.17 10.77
CA ILE A 181 33.39 30.27 10.38
C ILE A 181 33.87 29.33 9.26
N ALA A 182 34.63 29.83 8.29
CA ALA A 182 35.20 28.99 7.23
C ALA A 182 36.10 27.87 7.79
N LEU A 183 36.97 28.19 8.76
CA LEU A 183 37.84 27.21 9.39
C LEU A 183 37.05 26.12 10.13
N VAL A 184 36.01 26.49 10.87
CA VAL A 184 35.13 25.51 11.54
C VAL A 184 34.38 24.66 10.52
N ALA A 185 33.87 25.26 9.43
CA ALA A 185 33.20 24.50 8.37
C ALA A 185 34.15 23.49 7.69
N VAL A 186 35.39 23.90 7.40
CA VAL A 186 36.42 22.98 6.86
C VAL A 186 36.70 21.85 7.85
N LEU A 187 36.85 22.16 9.14
CA LEU A 187 37.05 21.14 10.17
C LEU A 187 35.89 20.14 10.22
N MET A 188 34.64 20.61 10.14
CA MET A 188 33.45 19.76 10.10
C MET A 188 33.43 18.86 8.86
N ILE A 189 33.79 19.39 7.68
CA ILE A 189 33.85 18.62 6.43
C ILE A 189 34.92 17.53 6.55
N LEU A 190 36.12 17.87 7.03
CA LEU A 190 37.21 16.91 7.21
C LEU A 190 36.84 15.82 8.23
N ALA A 191 36.20 16.20 9.34
CA ALA A 191 35.73 15.27 10.36
C ALA A 191 34.65 14.32 9.79
N ALA A 192 33.66 14.83 9.06
CA ALA A 192 32.64 14.02 8.41
C ALA A 192 33.24 13.05 7.37
N LEU A 193 34.20 13.51 6.56
CA LEU A 193 34.92 12.65 5.61
C LEU A 193 35.71 11.56 6.34
N ALA A 194 36.38 11.90 7.45
CA ALA A 194 37.08 10.94 8.29
C ALA A 194 36.12 9.89 8.89
N THR A 195 34.94 10.30 9.35
CA THR A 195 33.90 9.40 9.88
C THR A 195 33.47 8.37 8.83
N VAL A 196 33.24 8.80 7.59
CA VAL A 196 32.77 7.94 6.48
C VAL A 196 33.87 6.99 5.97
N HIS A 197 35.13 7.42 5.94
CA HIS A 197 36.24 6.62 5.43
C HIS A 197 36.93 5.76 6.50
N SER A 198 36.63 5.99 7.77
CA SER A 198 37.26 5.24 8.84
C SER A 198 36.89 3.75 8.80
N LYS A 199 37.89 2.91 9.08
CA LYS A 199 37.76 1.46 9.17
C LYS A 199 37.46 0.98 10.60
N SER A 200 37.50 1.89 11.59
CA SER A 200 37.31 1.56 13.00
C SER A 200 36.12 2.34 13.56
N ARG A 201 35.21 1.64 14.25
CA ARG A 201 34.05 2.25 14.92
C ARG A 201 34.46 3.37 15.87
N LEU A 202 35.50 3.13 16.68
CA LEU A 202 35.97 4.11 17.65
C LEU A 202 36.48 5.37 16.95
N GLN A 203 37.21 5.23 15.83
CA GLN A 203 37.64 6.37 15.03
C GLN A 203 36.46 7.11 14.40
N SER A 204 35.45 6.41 13.85
CA SER A 204 34.23 7.04 13.34
C SER A 204 33.48 7.82 14.41
N ILE A 205 33.36 7.26 15.63
CA ILE A 205 32.71 7.89 16.78
C ILE A 205 33.47 9.15 17.22
N LEU A 206 34.80 9.05 17.35
CA LEU A 206 35.63 10.20 17.73
C LEU A 206 35.59 11.31 16.66
N ALA A 207 35.66 10.96 15.38
CA ALA A 207 35.54 11.90 14.28
C ALA A 207 34.15 12.56 14.22
N MET A 208 33.08 11.79 14.50
CA MET A 208 31.73 12.34 14.66
C MET A 208 31.65 13.31 15.85
N GLY A 209 32.33 13.01 16.95
CA GLY A 209 32.50 13.92 18.08
C GLY A 209 33.06 15.28 17.68
N VAL A 210 34.09 15.31 16.82
CA VAL A 210 34.67 16.56 16.31
C VAL A 210 33.64 17.41 15.56
N VAL A 211 32.70 16.78 14.84
CA VAL A 211 31.58 17.51 14.19
C VAL A 211 30.69 18.18 15.24
N GLY A 212 30.34 17.47 16.32
CA GLY A 212 29.51 18.02 17.39
C GLY A 212 30.20 19.15 18.19
N TYR A 213 31.49 19.01 18.51
CA TYR A 213 32.28 20.08 19.13
C TYR A 213 32.40 21.31 18.23
N SER A 214 32.55 21.09 16.91
CA SER A 214 32.55 22.17 15.92
C SER A 214 31.19 22.88 15.85
N MET A 215 30.08 22.15 15.98
CA MET A 215 28.73 22.72 16.07
C MET A 215 28.57 23.60 17.32
N ALA A 216 29.10 23.17 18.48
CA ALA A 216 29.09 23.97 19.69
C ALA A 216 29.90 25.29 19.54
N MET A 217 31.02 25.25 18.80
CA MET A 217 31.76 26.46 18.45
C MET A 217 30.93 27.40 17.57
N LEU A 218 30.18 26.87 16.58
CA LEU A 218 29.27 27.67 15.77
C LEU A 218 28.20 28.34 16.64
N PHE A 219 27.54 27.61 17.55
CA PHE A 219 26.57 28.21 18.47
C PHE A 219 27.18 29.33 19.31
N THR A 220 28.42 29.16 19.76
CA THR A 220 29.13 30.20 20.52
C THR A 220 29.38 31.44 19.65
N PHE A 221 29.82 31.27 18.40
CA PHE A 221 30.06 32.38 17.47
C PHE A 221 28.79 33.13 17.06
N PHE A 222 27.64 32.45 17.05
CA PHE A 222 26.34 33.04 16.77
C PHE A 222 25.58 33.50 18.03
N GLY A 223 26.23 33.56 19.19
CA GLY A 223 25.64 34.13 20.41
C GLY A 223 24.59 33.24 21.09
N ALA A 224 24.65 31.93 20.88
CA ALA A 224 23.77 30.94 21.51
C ALA A 224 24.53 30.12 22.58
N PRO A 225 24.90 30.71 23.74
CA PRO A 225 25.73 30.05 24.76
C PRO A 225 25.04 28.84 25.40
N ASP A 226 23.73 28.91 25.64
CA ASP A 226 22.97 27.81 26.24
C ASP A 226 22.96 26.58 25.34
N LEU A 227 22.76 26.77 24.02
CA LEU A 227 22.84 25.71 23.03
C LEU A 227 24.27 25.16 22.92
N ALA A 228 25.29 26.00 23.02
CA ALA A 228 26.68 25.55 23.00
C ALA A 228 27.00 24.65 24.21
N MET A 229 26.61 25.05 25.42
CA MET A 229 26.84 24.27 26.64
C MET A 229 26.12 22.91 26.59
N THR A 230 24.86 22.89 26.17
CA THR A 230 24.10 21.63 26.06
C THR A 230 24.68 20.74 24.97
N GLN A 231 25.05 21.29 23.81
CA GLN A 231 25.69 20.53 22.73
C GLN A 231 26.98 19.87 23.20
N LEU A 232 27.84 20.57 23.96
CA LEU A 232 29.08 19.99 24.49
C LEU A 232 28.81 18.81 25.42
N VAL A 233 27.87 18.96 26.34
CA VAL A 233 27.52 17.91 27.32
C VAL A 233 26.91 16.70 26.62
N ILE A 234 25.93 16.92 25.75
CA ILE A 234 25.23 15.85 25.02
C ILE A 234 26.19 15.14 24.05
N GLU A 235 27.06 15.88 23.35
CA GLU A 235 28.06 15.28 22.46
C GLU A 235 29.03 14.39 23.25
N THR A 236 29.54 14.87 24.38
CA THR A 236 30.42 14.10 25.25
C THR A 236 29.74 12.81 25.72
N LEU A 237 28.50 12.91 26.20
CA LEU A 237 27.72 11.75 26.63
C LEU A 237 27.47 10.77 25.48
N THR A 238 27.09 11.27 24.32
CA THR A 238 26.80 10.44 23.13
C THR A 238 28.05 9.69 22.68
N VAL A 239 29.21 10.35 22.61
CA VAL A 239 30.49 9.71 22.27
C VAL A 239 30.82 8.61 23.28
N ILE A 240 30.67 8.86 24.58
CA ILE A 240 30.94 7.87 25.64
C ILE A 240 30.00 6.67 25.52
N LEU A 241 28.69 6.90 25.44
CA LEU A 241 27.68 5.85 25.34
C LEU A 241 27.85 5.03 24.08
N MET A 242 28.12 5.68 22.95
CA MET A 242 28.35 5.02 21.67
C MET A 242 29.63 4.17 21.72
N ALA A 243 30.72 4.70 22.28
CA ALA A 243 31.96 3.94 22.47
C ALA A 243 31.75 2.70 23.34
N LEU A 244 31.03 2.83 24.47
CA LEU A 244 30.67 1.71 25.35
C LEU A 244 29.81 0.66 24.64
N ALA A 245 28.79 1.09 23.90
CA ALA A 245 27.90 0.18 23.17
C ALA A 245 28.67 -0.61 22.10
N PHE A 246 29.53 0.06 21.33
CA PHE A 246 30.28 -0.57 20.24
C PHE A 246 31.47 -1.41 20.70
N TYR A 247 32.02 -1.17 21.90
CA TYR A 247 33.06 -2.00 22.50
C TYR A 247 32.62 -3.46 22.66
N HIS A 248 31.33 -3.69 22.91
CA HIS A 248 30.77 -5.02 23.14
C HIS A 248 30.33 -5.76 21.85
N LEU A 249 30.47 -5.13 20.67
CA LEU A 249 30.03 -5.70 19.41
C LEU A 249 31.20 -6.36 18.63
N PRO A 250 30.97 -7.50 17.94
CA PRO A 250 32.01 -8.17 17.16
C PRO A 250 32.58 -7.26 16.05
N ALA A 251 33.82 -7.51 15.65
CA ALA A 251 34.55 -6.69 14.68
C ALA A 251 33.78 -6.48 13.34
N PHE A 252 34.00 -5.33 12.72
CA PHE A 252 33.24 -4.86 11.55
C PHE A 252 33.44 -5.78 10.33
N ARG A 253 32.36 -6.37 9.79
CA ARG A 253 32.38 -7.04 8.48
C ARG A 253 31.87 -6.07 7.41
N HIS A 254 32.76 -5.59 6.55
CA HIS A 254 32.37 -4.85 5.34
C HIS A 254 31.78 -5.81 4.29
N SER A 255 30.48 -6.06 4.35
CA SER A 255 29.79 -6.94 3.37
C SER A 255 29.08 -6.18 2.24
N SER A 256 29.31 -4.86 2.09
CA SER A 256 28.59 -4.07 1.09
C SER A 256 29.32 -4.00 -0.26
N SER A 257 28.62 -4.38 -1.33
CA SER A 257 29.12 -4.30 -2.70
C SER A 257 29.50 -2.87 -3.11
N VAL A 258 30.45 -2.72 -4.03
CA VAL A 258 30.88 -1.41 -4.54
C VAL A 258 29.71 -0.63 -5.14
N ARG A 259 28.84 -1.32 -5.90
CA ARG A 259 27.64 -0.74 -6.50
C ARG A 259 26.67 -0.18 -5.44
N SER A 260 26.43 -0.94 -4.36
CA SER A 260 25.59 -0.45 -3.25
C SER A 260 26.17 0.83 -2.66
N ARG A 261 27.48 0.84 -2.38
CA ARG A 261 28.15 2.01 -1.79
C ARG A 261 28.09 3.24 -2.69
N LEU A 262 28.24 3.05 -4.00
CA LEU A 262 28.13 4.15 -4.96
C LEU A 262 26.71 4.72 -4.99
N LEU A 263 25.68 3.87 -5.03
CA LEU A 263 24.28 4.30 -4.96
C LEU A 263 23.95 5.01 -3.63
N ASP A 264 24.42 4.47 -2.51
CA ASP A 264 24.21 5.10 -1.20
C ASP A 264 24.91 6.47 -1.13
N GLY A 265 26.10 6.58 -1.72
CA GLY A 265 26.84 7.85 -1.84
C GLY A 265 26.13 8.88 -2.71
N THR A 266 25.58 8.48 -3.87
CA THR A 266 24.83 9.42 -4.74
C THR A 266 23.55 9.89 -4.07
N ILE A 267 22.83 9.01 -3.37
CA ILE A 267 21.65 9.37 -2.59
C ILE A 267 22.04 10.37 -1.48
N ALA A 268 23.10 10.09 -0.72
CA ALA A 268 23.55 10.98 0.36
C ALA A 268 23.93 12.38 -0.16
N ILE A 269 24.61 12.49 -1.29
CA ILE A 269 24.91 13.77 -1.94
C ILE A 269 23.61 14.47 -2.35
N GLY A 270 22.67 13.75 -2.95
CA GLY A 270 21.36 14.28 -3.32
C GLY A 270 20.60 14.86 -2.13
N VAL A 271 20.65 14.20 -0.97
CA VAL A 271 20.08 14.72 0.28
C VAL A 271 20.79 15.97 0.76
N GLY A 272 22.12 15.97 0.77
CA GLY A 272 22.90 17.13 1.19
C GLY A 272 22.58 18.36 0.32
N VAL A 273 22.48 18.18 -1.00
CA VAL A 273 22.05 19.23 -1.93
C VAL A 273 20.61 19.67 -1.63
N ALA A 274 19.67 18.73 -1.48
CA ALA A 274 18.27 19.06 -1.19
C ALA A 274 18.09 19.86 0.10
N VAL A 275 18.77 19.47 1.18
CA VAL A 275 18.74 20.20 2.47
C VAL A 275 19.40 21.57 2.32
N THR A 276 20.54 21.66 1.63
CA THR A 276 21.21 22.95 1.37
C THR A 276 20.27 23.91 0.64
N LEU A 277 19.61 23.42 -0.42
CA LEU A 277 18.64 24.22 -1.17
C LEU A 277 17.47 24.66 -0.31
N LEU A 278 16.90 23.76 0.51
CA LEU A 278 15.83 24.11 1.44
C LEU A 278 16.25 25.22 2.42
N VAL A 279 17.45 25.14 2.99
CA VAL A 279 17.98 26.18 3.88
C VAL A 279 18.13 27.51 3.13
N LEU A 280 18.69 27.51 1.91
CA LEU A 280 18.82 28.70 1.09
C LEU A 280 17.46 29.32 0.70
N ALA A 281 16.46 28.49 0.43
CA ALA A 281 15.10 28.96 0.19
C ALA A 281 14.46 29.54 1.45
N ALA A 282 14.68 28.93 2.62
CA ALA A 282 14.16 29.41 3.89
C ALA A 282 14.68 30.81 4.27
N LEU A 283 15.89 31.18 3.83
CA LEU A 283 16.44 32.54 4.05
C LEU A 283 15.59 33.66 3.43
N HIS A 284 14.77 33.34 2.42
CA HIS A 284 13.93 34.32 1.73
C HIS A 284 12.52 34.41 2.34
N VAL A 285 12.21 33.58 3.33
CA VAL A 285 10.93 33.65 4.04
C VAL A 285 11.00 34.78 5.06
N GLN A 286 10.53 35.97 4.66
CA GLN A 286 10.40 37.11 5.57
C GLN A 286 9.08 37.05 6.32
N THR A 287 9.12 37.01 7.64
CA THR A 287 7.94 37.21 8.50
C THR A 287 7.83 38.71 8.84
N PRO A 288 6.72 39.39 8.49
CA PRO A 288 6.58 40.84 8.72
C PRO A 288 6.71 41.28 10.18
N THR A 289 6.38 40.38 11.11
CA THR A 289 6.46 40.60 12.56
C THR A 289 7.03 39.36 13.23
N PRO A 290 8.35 39.33 13.50
CA PRO A 290 8.99 38.23 14.20
C PRO A 290 8.46 38.10 15.63
N VAL A 291 8.15 36.89 16.06
CA VAL A 291 7.76 36.62 17.47
C VAL A 291 8.92 36.90 18.46
N SER A 292 10.16 37.03 17.96
CA SER A 292 11.32 37.36 18.77
C SER A 292 11.16 38.70 19.49
N ASP A 293 10.54 39.69 18.85
CA ASP A 293 10.39 41.03 19.42
C ASP A 293 9.50 40.97 20.66
N TYR A 294 8.39 40.23 20.56
CA TYR A 294 7.51 39.96 21.70
C TYR A 294 8.26 39.31 22.87
N TYR A 295 9.09 38.30 22.62
CA TYR A 295 9.84 37.64 23.69
C TYR A 295 10.90 38.56 24.30
N LEU A 296 11.61 39.34 23.50
CA LEU A 296 12.61 40.29 23.99
C LEU A 296 11.98 41.36 24.89
N ASP A 297 10.82 41.89 24.50
CA ASP A 297 10.13 42.94 25.24
C ASP A 297 9.49 42.43 26.54
N HIS A 298 9.05 41.17 26.59
CA HIS A 298 8.24 40.66 27.71
C HIS A 298 8.94 39.65 28.62
N SER A 299 10.13 39.13 28.27
CA SER A 299 10.84 38.14 29.09
C SER A 299 11.17 38.65 30.49
N TYR A 300 11.54 39.93 30.63
CA TYR A 300 11.83 40.51 31.94
C TYR A 300 10.55 40.97 32.64
N ASP A 301 9.67 41.68 31.95
CA ASP A 301 8.51 42.33 32.57
C ASP A 301 7.41 41.34 32.98
N MET A 302 7.18 40.29 32.20
CA MET A 302 6.13 39.30 32.49
C MET A 302 6.68 38.06 33.21
N ALA A 303 7.81 37.53 32.74
CA ALA A 303 8.37 36.27 33.25
C ALA A 303 9.56 36.47 34.22
N HIS A 304 9.93 37.73 34.53
CA HIS A 304 10.93 38.08 35.55
C HIS A 304 12.33 37.48 35.29
N GLY A 305 12.65 37.14 34.04
CA GLY A 305 13.90 36.49 33.67
C GLY A 305 14.74 37.29 32.68
N ARG A 306 16.06 37.32 32.90
CA ARG A 306 17.02 38.00 32.01
C ARG A 306 17.58 37.11 30.91
N ASN A 307 17.59 35.79 31.13
CA ASN A 307 17.96 34.84 30.09
C ASN A 307 16.71 34.51 29.27
N VAL A 308 16.57 35.20 28.13
CA VAL A 308 15.42 35.08 27.22
C VAL A 308 15.23 33.65 26.73
N VAL A 309 16.31 32.91 26.44
CA VAL A 309 16.22 31.51 25.98
C VAL A 309 15.62 30.64 27.06
N ASN A 310 16.16 30.72 28.29
CA ASN A 310 15.62 29.96 29.41
C ASN A 310 14.16 30.31 29.69
N VAL A 311 13.80 31.60 29.68
CA VAL A 311 12.42 32.07 29.86
C VAL A 311 11.48 31.51 28.80
N ILE A 312 11.88 31.48 27.54
CA ILE A 312 11.07 30.87 26.47
C ILE A 312 10.81 29.39 26.79
N LEU A 313 11.83 28.65 27.20
CA LEU A 313 11.70 27.21 27.47
C LEU A 313 10.81 26.93 28.68
N VAL A 314 10.98 27.64 29.79
CA VAL A 314 10.31 27.29 31.05
C VAL A 314 8.99 28.00 31.29
N ASP A 315 8.72 29.11 30.60
CA ASP A 315 7.54 29.95 30.82
C ASP A 315 6.67 30.02 29.54
N PHE A 316 7.10 30.77 28.52
CA PHE A 316 6.28 31.00 27.33
C PHE A 316 5.97 29.74 26.52
N ARG A 317 6.90 28.77 26.47
CA ARG A 317 6.76 27.49 25.76
C ARG A 317 7.01 26.29 26.67
N ALA A 318 6.63 26.42 27.95
CA ALA A 318 6.79 25.39 28.97
C ALA A 318 6.26 24.00 28.58
N LEU A 319 5.20 23.95 27.76
CA LEU A 319 4.62 22.70 27.28
C LEU A 319 5.57 21.89 26.40
N ASP A 320 6.40 22.55 25.59
CA ASP A 320 7.38 21.86 24.75
C ASP A 320 8.46 21.22 25.63
N THR A 321 8.95 21.94 26.64
CA THR A 321 9.92 21.41 27.61
C THR A 321 9.33 20.28 28.48
N LEU A 322 8.06 20.38 28.89
CA LEU A 322 7.37 19.27 29.55
C LEU A 322 7.31 18.02 28.64
N GLY A 323 7.04 18.23 27.34
CA GLY A 323 7.05 17.17 26.33
C GLY A 323 8.42 16.51 26.18
N GLU A 324 9.48 17.31 26.05
CA GLU A 324 10.86 16.83 25.94
C GLU A 324 11.29 16.02 27.17
N ILE A 325 11.04 16.52 28.39
CA ILE A 325 11.34 15.80 29.64
C ILE A 325 10.57 14.48 29.69
N THR A 326 9.31 14.47 29.26
CA THR A 326 8.50 13.24 29.20
C THR A 326 9.08 12.23 28.21
N VAL A 327 9.51 12.66 27.03
CA VAL A 327 10.18 11.80 26.04
C VAL A 327 11.48 11.22 26.60
N LEU A 328 12.31 12.03 27.27
CA LEU A 328 13.54 11.57 27.90
C LEU A 328 13.26 10.56 29.03
N ALA A 329 12.24 10.81 29.86
CA ALA A 329 11.83 9.89 30.91
C ALA A 329 11.35 8.55 30.33
N ILE A 330 10.53 8.57 29.28
CA ILE A 330 10.07 7.36 28.58
C ILE A 330 11.24 6.62 27.93
N ALA A 331 12.17 7.33 27.28
CA ALA A 331 13.36 6.72 26.68
C ALA A 331 14.25 6.05 27.75
N ALA A 332 14.45 6.70 28.89
CA ALA A 332 15.20 6.14 30.01
C ALA A 332 14.51 4.90 30.62
N LEU A 333 13.19 4.96 30.83
CA LEU A 333 12.40 3.81 31.29
C LEU A 333 12.41 2.66 30.27
N GLY A 334 12.33 2.96 28.98
CA GLY A 334 12.42 1.97 27.90
C GLY A 334 13.78 1.30 27.85
N ALA A 335 14.87 2.07 27.96
CA ALA A 335 16.22 1.52 28.05
C ALA A 335 16.39 0.65 29.30
N PHE A 336 15.91 1.11 30.45
CA PHE A 336 15.93 0.33 31.70
C PHE A 336 15.13 -0.99 31.55
N ALA A 337 13.95 -0.92 30.96
CA ALA A 337 13.10 -2.07 30.69
C ALA A 337 13.82 -3.08 29.78
N LEU A 338 14.45 -2.64 28.68
CA LEU A 338 15.22 -3.53 27.78
C LEU A 338 16.43 -4.19 28.47
N LEU A 339 17.08 -3.49 29.40
CA LEU A 339 18.21 -4.03 30.16
C LEU A 339 17.78 -5.04 31.24
N LYS A 340 16.62 -4.82 31.88
CA LYS A 340 16.10 -5.65 32.98
C LYS A 340 15.23 -6.82 32.50
N LEU A 341 14.34 -6.58 31.55
CA LEU A 341 13.41 -7.56 31.00
C LEU A 341 14.10 -8.38 29.91
N ARG A 342 15.12 -9.13 30.32
CA ARG A 342 15.71 -10.16 29.47
C ARG A 342 14.74 -11.35 29.45
N SER A 343 13.78 -11.33 28.51
CA SER A 343 13.01 -12.54 28.19
C SER A 343 14.00 -13.62 27.78
N GLY A 344 13.81 -14.83 28.32
CA GLY A 344 14.81 -15.88 28.43
C GLY A 344 15.75 -15.98 27.24
N LYS A 345 17.06 -16.02 27.54
CA LYS A 345 17.92 -16.95 26.81
C LYS A 345 17.18 -18.28 26.90
N GLU A 346 16.58 -18.76 25.81
CA GLU A 346 16.39 -20.19 25.64
C GLU A 346 17.79 -20.77 25.80
N GLU A 347 18.05 -21.29 27.00
CA GLU A 347 19.05 -22.29 27.21
C GLU A 347 18.74 -23.38 26.18
N GLY A 348 19.55 -23.41 25.12
CA GLY A 348 19.60 -24.56 24.24
C GLY A 348 19.84 -25.78 25.12
N ALA A 349 18.77 -26.55 25.32
CA ALA A 349 18.85 -27.94 25.73
C ALA A 349 19.65 -28.73 24.68
N PRO A 350 20.26 -29.86 25.08
CA PRO A 350 21.65 -30.24 24.86
C PRO A 350 22.14 -30.36 23.42
#